data_AF-A0A8H5HHS1-F1
#
_entry.id   AF-A0A8H5HHS1-F1
#
_cell.length_a   1.000
_cell.length_b   1.000
_cell.length_c   1.000
_cell.angle_alpha   90.00
_cell.angle_beta   90.00
_cell.angle_gamma   90.00
#
_symmetry.space_group_name_H-M   'P 1'
#
loop_
_entity.id
_entity.type
_entity.pdbx_description
1 polymer ?
#
loop_
_entity_poly.entity_id
_entity_poly.type
_entity_poly.pdbx_seq_one_letter_code
_entity_poly.pdbx_strand_id
1 'polypeptide(L)'
;MRSHIARPCSTLGAVPYELAAVSDVHKTTYALWNEWHEPEDRVADRNLLPAAMTTPDVHKLCDIVSDLGGPFYSPAQLEWATQIPSGKFLFHWLTNQLPPNGLQRAALAKIALDRDQVEMLQRSGKWAQSHADHKSDLSKYVSPSRQNARNTLRDNSAFTLEQQAELLQHRLKQTKLSPKKKLYRQPNLQETTHNIKAEVDRAEDRITEKQQDLGQLSLQTCSVLSNLRSHSSRLFQSLQDDLNLDISQTLLVNLYKTRNRITQDATVQLDAINASASQLPNVKRLESETMRLQCALGLNETSGSTLSSLAEDAAYLDHIEYFTTALEQIDNGNGEIYDVLQELGSDIVVTPEPLDIRREVEQAWNSDQSLILESECSVLEQASLRFEQSVLLPLQYLHTFLAEQKDVARETLAIHGVFEEETDEIIHELDAPLSGPSDIGPETSDLEAELKTLLKELRAFQLSDSPPLVLLDEQDVLAELKALRAREESLDAQEEARCDSIATALNALMSTHEAALNATYAHSTLWTSEPYQLSPSIHTLQNDAKDKGASLTAEVQRIQQQDLKFLDDSKTKRKLKSFVERRNVLSV
;
A
#
# COMPACT_ATOMS: atom_id res chain seq x y z
N MET A 1 24.83 -34.73 -4.37
CA MET A 1 25.18 -33.65 -5.34
C MET A 1 25.00 -32.32 -4.64
N ARG A 2 26.08 -31.53 -4.54
CA ARG A 2 26.13 -30.22 -3.86
C ARG A 2 25.96 -29.10 -4.88
N SER A 3 25.14 -28.09 -4.58
CA SER A 3 25.25 -26.72 -5.10
C SER A 3 24.22 -25.85 -4.37
N HIS A 4 24.62 -25.03 -3.41
CA HIS A 4 25.15 -23.67 -3.52
C HIS A 4 24.07 -22.60 -3.29
N ILE A 5 23.97 -22.23 -2.01
CA ILE A 5 23.39 -20.98 -1.50
C ILE A 5 24.32 -19.83 -1.91
N ALA A 6 23.75 -18.76 -2.47
CA ALA A 6 24.44 -17.50 -2.68
C ALA A 6 23.57 -16.35 -2.12
N ARG A 7 24.02 -15.78 -0.99
CA ARG A 7 23.63 -14.44 -0.52
C ARG A 7 24.74 -13.47 -0.90
N PRO A 8 24.45 -12.24 -1.34
CA PRO A 8 25.43 -11.17 -1.31
C PRO A 8 25.36 -10.36 -0.01
N CYS A 9 26.54 -10.13 0.56
CA CYS A 9 26.87 -9.23 1.66
C CYS A 9 27.73 -8.09 1.08
N SER A 10 27.36 -6.83 1.33
CA SER A 10 28.22 -5.64 1.26
C SER A 10 27.32 -4.39 1.40
N THR A 11 27.61 -3.32 2.16
CA THR A 11 28.83 -2.89 2.84
C THR A 11 28.48 -1.70 3.74
N LEU A 12 29.12 -1.65 4.91
CA LEU A 12 29.25 -0.47 5.77
C LEU A 12 29.98 0.67 5.06
N GLY A 13 29.49 1.91 5.22
CA GLY A 13 30.20 3.14 4.87
C GLY A 13 30.05 4.16 5.99
N ALA A 14 31.15 4.46 6.66
CA ALA A 14 31.24 5.27 7.86
C ALA A 14 31.24 6.79 7.60
N VAL A 15 30.79 7.50 8.63
CA VAL A 15 30.75 8.95 8.88
C VAL A 15 32.17 9.56 8.97
N PRO A 16 32.33 10.87 8.70
CA PRO A 16 32.75 11.80 9.76
C PRO A 16 31.92 13.11 9.74
N TYR A 17 31.26 13.48 10.83
CA TYR A 17 31.71 14.44 11.85
C TYR A 17 32.24 15.78 11.30
N GLU A 18 31.39 16.81 11.37
CA GLU A 18 31.81 18.14 11.81
C GLU A 18 30.67 18.79 12.60
N LEU A 19 31.00 19.19 13.82
CA LEU A 19 30.13 19.70 14.87
C LEU A 19 30.69 21.05 15.30
N ALA A 20 29.77 21.91 15.77
CA ALA A 20 29.98 23.15 16.51
C ALA A 20 30.19 24.42 15.63
N ALA A 21 29.61 25.58 15.94
CA ALA A 21 28.93 26.01 17.16
C ALA A 21 28.30 27.42 16.96
N VAL A 22 27.29 27.73 17.80
CA VAL A 22 27.07 29.03 18.49
C VAL A 22 26.60 30.21 17.62
N SER A 23 25.65 31.07 17.98
CA SER A 23 24.59 31.14 19.01
C SER A 23 23.72 32.35 18.64
N ASP A 24 22.49 32.36 19.15
CA ASP A 24 21.71 33.49 19.66
C ASP A 24 22.13 34.94 19.35
N VAL A 25 21.15 35.79 19.01
CA VAL A 25 20.61 36.83 19.92
C VAL A 25 19.53 37.67 19.18
N HIS A 26 18.29 37.48 19.63
CA HIS A 26 17.29 38.49 20.03
C HIS A 26 17.24 39.93 19.46
N LYS A 27 15.98 40.33 19.17
CA LYS A 27 15.33 41.66 19.37
C LYS A 27 15.73 42.74 18.34
N THR A 28 14.86 43.59 17.79
CA THR A 28 13.66 44.31 18.28
C THR A 28 13.04 45.00 17.03
N THR A 29 11.77 44.76 16.67
CA THR A 29 10.53 45.52 16.97
C THR A 29 10.31 46.90 16.30
N TYR A 30 9.04 47.06 15.84
CA TYR A 30 8.24 48.29 15.62
C TYR A 30 8.56 49.11 14.35
N ALA A 31 7.60 49.64 13.58
CA ALA A 31 6.14 49.86 13.72
C ALA A 31 5.55 49.94 12.30
N LEU A 32 4.25 49.78 12.03
CA LEU A 32 3.15 50.69 12.34
C LEU A 32 1.86 50.12 11.69
N TRP A 33 0.71 50.69 12.09
CA TRP A 33 -0.63 50.52 11.54
C TRP A 33 -1.47 49.37 12.09
N ASN A 34 -2.20 49.65 13.17
CA ASN A 34 -3.65 49.47 13.22
C ASN A 34 -4.18 50.04 14.54
N GLU A 35 -5.03 51.06 14.48
CA GLU A 35 -6.00 51.30 15.54
C GLU A 35 -7.17 52.12 15.00
N TRP A 36 -8.34 51.93 15.63
CA TRP A 36 -9.58 52.71 15.63
C TRP A 36 -10.83 51.99 15.08
N HIS A 37 -11.43 51.19 15.96
CA HIS A 37 -12.87 51.16 16.29
C HIS A 37 -12.97 50.68 17.75
N GLU A 38 -13.70 51.34 18.66
CA GLU A 38 -15.14 51.14 18.92
C GLU A 38 -15.68 52.14 20.01
N PRO A 39 -16.96 52.12 20.49
CA PRO A 39 -17.82 53.33 20.55
C PRO A 39 -18.45 53.65 21.94
N GLU A 40 -19.45 54.56 21.93
CA GLU A 40 -20.61 54.74 22.84
C GLU A 40 -20.59 55.69 24.09
N ASP A 41 -21.40 56.76 23.96
CA ASP A 41 -22.57 57.21 24.76
C ASP A 41 -22.53 57.70 26.25
N ARG A 42 -23.11 58.93 26.40
CA ARG A 42 -24.05 59.48 27.46
C ARG A 42 -23.50 59.84 28.87
N VAL A 43 -23.97 60.84 29.66
CA VAL A 43 -25.06 61.86 29.67
C VAL A 43 -24.86 62.82 30.90
N ALA A 44 -25.31 64.10 30.79
CA ALA A 44 -25.77 65.06 31.85
C ALA A 44 -24.77 65.59 32.93
N ASP A 45 -24.84 66.82 33.50
CA ASP A 45 -25.65 68.04 33.33
C ASP A 45 -25.00 69.21 34.13
N ARG A 46 -25.39 70.46 33.78
CA ARG A 46 -25.55 71.69 34.61
C ARG A 46 -24.41 72.69 35.00
N ASN A 47 -24.62 73.90 34.45
CA ASN A 47 -24.64 75.26 35.08
C ASN A 47 -23.31 76.00 35.37
N LEU A 48 -23.12 77.32 35.22
CA LEU A 48 -23.76 78.50 34.60
C LEU A 48 -22.84 79.70 34.98
N LEU A 49 -22.44 80.58 34.04
CA LEU A 49 -22.08 82.03 34.16
C LEU A 49 -21.22 82.50 32.95
N PRO A 50 -21.23 83.79 32.56
CA PRO A 50 -21.58 84.19 31.21
C PRO A 50 -20.42 84.60 30.30
N ALA A 51 -20.48 84.07 29.08
CA ALA A 51 -20.01 84.57 27.79
C ALA A 51 -18.82 85.55 27.79
N ALA A 52 -17.61 84.98 27.74
CA ALA A 52 -16.52 85.59 27.00
C ALA A 52 -16.99 85.83 25.55
N MET A 53 -17.20 87.09 25.16
CA MET A 53 -17.44 87.43 23.76
C MET A 53 -16.21 86.99 22.96
N THR A 54 -16.51 86.13 22.00
CA THR A 54 -15.58 85.41 21.15
C THR A 54 -14.94 86.37 20.15
N THR A 55 -14.09 85.82 19.30
CA THR A 55 -13.44 86.44 18.16
C THR A 55 -14.33 87.01 17.02
N PRO A 56 -15.68 86.84 16.92
CA PRO A 56 -16.37 87.11 15.66
C PRO A 56 -16.65 88.59 15.38
N ASP A 57 -16.60 89.49 16.37
CA ASP A 57 -16.82 90.93 16.10
C ASP A 57 -15.63 91.58 15.38
N VAL A 58 -14.40 91.12 15.67
CA VAL A 58 -13.19 91.56 14.97
C VAL A 58 -13.17 91.00 13.55
N HIS A 59 -13.53 89.72 13.37
CA HIS A 59 -13.66 89.11 12.05
C HIS A 59 -14.71 89.85 11.21
N LYS A 60 -15.89 90.13 11.75
CA LYS A 60 -16.92 90.91 11.06
C LYS A 60 -16.43 92.30 10.66
N LEU A 61 -15.70 93.00 11.53
CA LEU A 61 -15.14 94.31 11.18
C LEU A 61 -14.08 94.22 10.07
N CYS A 62 -13.20 93.21 10.12
CA CYS A 62 -12.21 92.96 9.07
C CYS A 62 -12.88 92.66 7.71
N ASP A 63 -13.94 91.86 7.74
CA ASP A 63 -14.75 91.55 6.57
C ASP A 63 -15.45 92.82 6.04
N ILE A 64 -15.99 93.67 6.93
CA ILE A 64 -16.62 94.95 6.56
C ILE A 64 -15.61 95.92 5.94
N VAL A 65 -14.41 96.06 6.51
CA VAL A 65 -13.36 96.94 5.95
C VAL A 65 -12.90 96.44 4.58
N SER A 66 -12.75 95.12 4.43
CA SER A 66 -12.42 94.48 3.15
C SER A 66 -13.58 94.62 2.14
N ASP A 67 -14.83 94.58 2.60
CA ASP A 67 -16.04 94.76 1.82
C ASP A 67 -16.29 96.22 1.40
N LEU A 68 -15.75 97.17 2.15
CA LEU A 68 -15.74 98.60 1.77
C LEU A 68 -14.52 98.98 0.91
N GLY A 69 -13.63 98.02 0.60
CA GLY A 69 -12.46 98.23 -0.27
C GLY A 69 -11.25 98.83 0.44
N GLY A 70 -11.21 98.76 1.78
CA GLY A 70 -10.02 99.08 2.56
C GLY A 70 -8.94 97.99 2.48
N PRO A 71 -7.75 98.23 3.06
CA PRO A 71 -6.68 97.23 3.10
C PRO A 71 -7.10 96.02 3.95
N PHE A 72 -6.61 94.83 3.56
CA PHE A 72 -6.83 93.59 4.31
C PHE A 72 -6.08 93.63 5.63
N TYR A 73 -6.83 93.74 6.73
CA TYR A 73 -6.29 93.60 8.08
C TYR A 73 -6.47 92.16 8.55
N SER A 74 -5.41 91.59 9.11
CA SER A 74 -5.53 90.32 9.85
C SER A 74 -6.25 90.59 11.18
N PRO A 75 -7.15 89.71 11.65
CA PRO A 75 -7.82 89.84 12.94
C PRO A 75 -6.83 90.06 14.10
N ALA A 76 -5.65 89.44 14.04
CA ALA A 76 -4.58 89.61 15.04
C ALA A 76 -4.00 91.04 15.10
N GLN A 77 -4.10 91.81 14.02
CA GLN A 77 -3.60 93.20 13.95
C GLN A 77 -4.56 94.21 14.62
N LEU A 78 -5.82 93.83 14.83
CA LEU A 78 -6.84 94.66 15.48
C LEU A 78 -7.19 94.15 16.90
N GLU A 79 -6.58 93.03 17.30
CA GLU A 79 -6.78 92.39 18.59
C GLU A 79 -6.24 93.23 19.77
N TRP A 80 -5.22 94.07 19.54
CA TRP A 80 -4.76 95.00 20.58
C TRP A 80 -5.86 96.03 20.96
N ALA A 81 -6.73 96.40 20.02
CA ALA A 81 -7.78 97.39 20.26
C ALA A 81 -8.99 96.80 21.00
N THR A 82 -9.19 95.47 20.98
CA THR A 82 -10.19 94.79 21.81
C THR A 82 -9.77 94.63 23.27
N GLN A 83 -8.47 94.77 23.57
CA GLN A 83 -7.93 94.77 24.93
C GLN A 83 -8.17 96.10 25.67
N ILE A 84 -8.49 97.19 24.95
CA ILE A 84 -8.83 98.49 25.53
C ILE A 84 -10.36 98.61 25.65
N PRO A 85 -10.93 98.92 26.84
CA PRO A 85 -12.37 98.95 27.04
C PRO A 85 -13.13 99.90 26.10
N SER A 86 -12.55 101.07 25.81
CA SER A 86 -13.10 102.04 24.86
C SER A 86 -13.00 101.58 23.40
N GLY A 87 -11.94 100.85 23.03
CA GLY A 87 -11.80 100.24 21.70
C GLY A 87 -12.81 99.11 21.49
N LYS A 88 -13.03 98.27 22.52
CA LYS A 88 -14.06 97.23 22.51
C LYS A 88 -15.47 97.81 22.33
N PHE A 89 -15.78 98.91 23.00
CA PHE A 89 -17.07 99.58 22.86
C PHE A 89 -17.26 100.17 21.46
N LEU A 90 -16.19 100.75 20.88
CA LEU A 90 -16.21 101.29 19.52
C LEU A 90 -16.47 100.21 18.47
N PHE A 91 -15.80 99.05 18.58
CA PHE A 91 -15.99 97.94 17.65
C PHE A 91 -17.38 97.33 17.75
N HIS A 92 -17.88 97.12 18.97
CA HIS A 92 -19.24 96.62 19.17
C HIS A 92 -20.30 97.61 18.68
N TRP A 93 -20.07 98.90 18.87
CA TRP A 93 -20.94 99.94 18.31
C TRP A 93 -20.94 99.88 16.77
N LEU A 94 -19.76 99.82 16.14
CA LEU A 94 -19.64 99.74 14.68
C LEU A 94 -20.28 98.49 14.08
N THR A 95 -20.10 97.32 14.70
CA THR A 95 -20.68 96.05 14.20
C THR A 95 -22.19 96.00 14.37
N ASN A 96 -22.76 96.67 15.38
CA ASN A 96 -24.21 96.76 15.59
C ASN A 96 -24.91 97.81 14.70
N GLN A 97 -24.19 98.77 14.11
CA GLN A 97 -24.79 99.72 13.15
C GLN A 97 -25.06 99.10 11.77
N LEU A 98 -24.75 97.81 11.57
CA LEU A 98 -24.78 97.17 10.25
C LEU A 98 -25.71 95.94 10.24
N PRO A 99 -26.59 95.79 9.24
CA PRO A 99 -27.46 94.62 9.13
C PRO A 99 -26.66 93.34 8.83
N PRO A 100 -27.12 92.16 9.31
CA PRO A 100 -26.39 90.89 9.21
C PRO A 100 -26.23 90.33 7.78
N ASN A 101 -26.84 90.97 6.79
CA ASN A 101 -26.67 90.66 5.37
C ASN A 101 -25.84 91.78 4.74
N GLY A 102 -24.62 91.43 4.32
CA GLY A 102 -23.56 92.32 3.86
C GLY A 102 -24.03 93.55 3.07
N LEU A 103 -23.46 94.70 3.45
CA LEU A 103 -23.50 95.97 2.74
C LEU A 103 -23.37 95.77 1.22
N GLN A 104 -24.48 95.95 0.51
CA GLN A 104 -24.64 96.80 -0.69
C GLN A 104 -23.56 96.78 -1.80
N ARG A 105 -22.65 95.80 -1.89
CA ARG A 105 -21.73 95.64 -3.04
C ARG A 105 -22.46 95.17 -4.30
N ALA A 106 -23.55 94.42 -4.17
CA ALA A 106 -24.37 94.04 -5.32
C ALA A 106 -25.15 95.22 -5.95
N ALA A 107 -25.41 96.27 -5.18
CA ALA A 107 -26.07 97.48 -5.68
C ALA A 107 -25.06 98.48 -6.26
N LEU A 108 -23.87 98.63 -5.66
CA LEU A 108 -22.83 99.53 -6.17
C LEU A 108 -21.98 98.93 -7.30
N ALA A 109 -21.75 97.60 -7.34
CA ALA A 109 -21.07 96.94 -8.47
C ALA A 109 -21.92 96.89 -9.76
N LYS A 110 -23.22 97.22 -9.68
CA LYS A 110 -24.08 97.43 -10.86
C LYS A 110 -24.01 98.87 -11.40
N ILE A 111 -23.48 99.82 -10.63
CA ILE A 111 -23.47 101.25 -10.96
C ILE A 111 -22.03 101.76 -11.20
N ALA A 112 -21.02 101.14 -10.59
CA ALA A 112 -19.62 101.43 -10.81
C ALA A 112 -19.09 100.70 -12.06
N LEU A 113 -18.36 101.43 -12.91
CA LEU A 113 -17.64 100.85 -14.05
C LEU A 113 -16.45 100.02 -13.53
N ASP A 114 -16.31 98.78 -14.01
CA ASP A 114 -15.16 97.94 -13.70
C ASP A 114 -13.86 98.62 -14.20
N ARG A 115 -12.72 98.38 -13.53
CA ARG A 115 -11.41 98.99 -13.90
C ARG A 115 -11.07 98.82 -15.39
N ASP A 116 -11.37 97.64 -15.94
CA ASP A 116 -11.16 97.34 -17.36
C ASP A 116 -12.12 98.13 -18.27
N GLN A 117 -13.34 98.43 -17.80
CA GLN A 117 -14.29 99.30 -18.50
C GLN A 117 -13.87 100.76 -18.44
N VAL A 118 -13.27 101.21 -17.32
CA VAL A 118 -12.67 102.54 -17.20
C VAL A 118 -11.47 102.68 -18.14
N GLU A 119 -10.61 101.67 -18.24
CA GLU A 119 -9.52 101.66 -19.24
C GLU A 119 -10.06 101.65 -20.68
N MET A 120 -11.11 100.87 -20.97
CA MET A 120 -11.76 100.89 -22.28
C MET A 120 -12.38 102.27 -22.60
N LEU A 121 -13.01 102.92 -21.61
CA LEU A 121 -13.57 104.27 -21.75
C LEU A 121 -12.50 105.36 -21.88
N GLN A 122 -11.38 105.24 -21.19
CA GLN A 122 -10.23 106.14 -21.35
C GLN A 122 -9.57 105.97 -22.73
N ARG A 123 -9.53 104.73 -23.26
CA ARG A 123 -9.06 104.46 -24.62
C ARG A 123 -10.07 104.94 -25.68
N SER A 124 -11.38 104.86 -25.41
CA SER A 124 -12.44 105.33 -26.31
C SER A 124 -12.80 106.81 -26.19
N GLY A 125 -12.29 107.52 -25.17
CA GLY A 125 -12.40 108.98 -25.02
C GLY A 125 -11.82 109.78 -26.20
N LYS A 126 -10.99 109.13 -27.05
CA LYS A 126 -10.51 109.69 -28.33
C LYS A 126 -11.42 109.38 -29.53
N TRP A 127 -12.40 108.49 -29.39
CA TRP A 127 -13.33 108.06 -30.45
C TRP A 127 -14.73 108.69 -30.34
N ALA A 128 -15.04 109.35 -29.22
CA ALA A 128 -16.38 109.87 -28.92
C ALA A 128 -16.79 111.14 -29.70
N GLN A 129 -15.96 111.66 -30.62
CA GLN A 129 -16.31 112.85 -31.41
C GLN A 129 -16.98 112.55 -32.76
N SER A 130 -17.12 111.29 -33.20
CA SER A 130 -17.63 111.00 -34.55
C SER A 130 -18.95 110.23 -34.66
N HIS A 131 -19.47 109.56 -33.63
CA HIS A 131 -20.67 108.72 -33.77
C HIS A 131 -21.65 108.89 -32.60
N ALA A 132 -22.61 109.81 -32.75
CA ALA A 132 -23.65 110.09 -31.75
C ALA A 132 -24.97 109.32 -31.97
N ASP A 133 -25.04 108.35 -32.89
CA ASP A 133 -26.34 107.83 -33.39
C ASP A 133 -26.60 106.32 -33.26
N HIS A 134 -25.90 105.60 -32.39
CA HIS A 134 -26.20 104.19 -32.12
C HIS A 134 -26.59 103.94 -30.67
N LYS A 135 -27.90 103.93 -30.40
CA LYS A 135 -28.49 103.28 -29.22
C LYS A 135 -28.33 101.76 -29.34
N SER A 136 -27.16 101.24 -29.01
CA SER A 136 -26.97 99.80 -28.82
C SER A 136 -27.67 99.34 -27.55
N ASP A 137 -28.45 98.28 -27.68
CA ASP A 137 -29.21 97.63 -26.59
C ASP A 137 -28.26 97.13 -25.49
N LEU A 138 -28.13 97.91 -24.42
CA LEU A 138 -27.24 97.67 -23.27
C LEU A 138 -27.60 96.40 -22.48
N SER A 139 -28.74 95.76 -22.77
CA SER A 139 -29.18 94.52 -22.10
C SER A 139 -28.31 93.30 -22.42
N LYS A 140 -27.55 93.31 -23.54
CA LYS A 140 -26.67 92.20 -23.96
C LYS A 140 -25.21 92.36 -23.50
N TYR A 141 -24.89 93.46 -22.82
CA TYR A 141 -23.53 93.73 -22.41
C TYR A 141 -23.16 92.88 -21.17
N VAL A 142 -22.15 92.03 -21.33
CA VAL A 142 -21.55 91.26 -20.23
C VAL A 142 -20.22 91.92 -19.90
N SER A 143 -20.02 92.28 -18.63
CA SER A 143 -18.75 92.87 -18.20
C SER A 143 -17.58 91.95 -18.53
N PRO A 144 -16.42 92.47 -18.99
CA PRO A 144 -15.21 91.69 -19.23
C PRO A 144 -14.82 90.76 -18.07
N SER A 145 -15.03 91.20 -16.82
CA SER A 145 -14.79 90.40 -15.61
C SER A 145 -15.66 89.13 -15.57
N ARG A 146 -16.96 89.26 -15.89
CA ARG A 146 -17.89 88.12 -15.96
C ARG A 146 -17.61 87.22 -17.14
N GLN A 147 -17.19 87.77 -18.28
CA GLN A 147 -16.82 86.98 -19.44
C GLN A 147 -15.55 86.16 -19.16
N ASN A 148 -14.54 86.76 -18.51
CA ASN A 148 -13.34 86.06 -18.10
C ASN A 148 -13.63 84.96 -17.07
N ALA A 149 -14.45 85.23 -16.05
CA ALA A 149 -14.86 84.20 -15.09
C ALA A 149 -15.64 83.05 -15.74
N ARG A 150 -16.44 83.34 -16.78
CA ARG A 150 -17.14 82.31 -17.56
C ARG A 150 -16.19 81.51 -18.43
N ASN A 151 -15.16 82.14 -19.00
CA ASN A 151 -14.14 81.47 -19.79
C ASN A 151 -13.27 80.56 -18.91
N THR A 152 -12.80 81.03 -17.74
CA THR A 152 -12.01 80.20 -16.81
C THR A 152 -12.79 78.99 -16.31
N LEU A 153 -14.10 79.13 -16.06
CA LEU A 153 -14.95 78.00 -15.68
C LEU A 153 -15.09 76.98 -16.82
N ARG A 154 -15.19 77.45 -18.07
CA ARG A 154 -15.19 76.58 -19.25
C ARG A 154 -13.86 75.87 -19.42
N ASP A 155 -12.74 76.57 -19.26
CA ASP A 155 -11.39 76.00 -19.40
C ASP A 155 -11.13 74.93 -18.32
N ASN A 156 -11.54 75.20 -17.07
CA ASN A 156 -11.45 74.21 -15.99
C ASN A 156 -12.33 72.97 -16.27
N SER A 157 -13.54 73.16 -16.81
CA SER A 157 -14.41 72.04 -17.18
C SER A 157 -13.88 71.24 -18.37
N ALA A 158 -13.20 71.90 -19.32
CA ALA A 158 -12.56 71.22 -20.44
C ALA A 158 -11.37 70.38 -19.94
N PHE A 159 -10.56 70.93 -19.03
CA PHE A 159 -9.43 70.24 -18.43
C PHE A 159 -9.84 68.98 -17.64
N THR A 160 -10.91 69.04 -16.84
CA THR A 160 -11.38 67.86 -16.09
C THR A 160 -11.96 66.79 -16.99
N LEU A 161 -12.67 67.18 -18.07
CA LEU A 161 -13.17 66.24 -19.07
C LEU A 161 -12.04 65.56 -19.84
N GLU A 162 -10.98 66.28 -20.18
CA GLU A 162 -9.79 65.73 -20.84
C GLU A 162 -9.09 64.70 -19.93
N GLN A 163 -8.89 65.02 -18.65
CA GLN A 163 -8.31 64.09 -17.68
C GLN A 163 -9.16 62.81 -17.51
N GLN A 164 -10.48 62.94 -17.47
CA GLN A 164 -11.39 61.79 -17.42
C GLN A 164 -11.33 60.96 -18.71
N ALA A 165 -11.23 61.61 -19.88
CA ALA A 165 -11.10 60.94 -21.16
C ALA A 165 -9.78 60.16 -21.25
N GLU A 166 -8.66 60.71 -20.78
CA GLU A 166 -7.37 60.02 -20.70
C GLU A 166 -7.42 58.80 -19.77
N LEU A 167 -8.04 58.94 -18.60
CA LEU A 167 -8.21 57.84 -17.65
C LEU A 167 -9.08 56.72 -18.23
N LEU A 168 -10.18 57.08 -18.90
CA LEU A 168 -11.02 56.12 -19.61
C LEU A 168 -10.26 55.45 -20.77
N GLN A 169 -9.46 56.21 -21.53
CA GLN A 169 -8.64 55.65 -22.60
C GLN A 169 -7.59 54.68 -22.06
N HIS A 170 -6.98 54.99 -20.91
CA HIS A 170 -6.04 54.09 -20.23
C HIS A 170 -6.73 52.81 -19.74
N ARG A 171 -7.88 52.92 -19.09
CA ARG A 171 -8.69 51.76 -18.66
C ARG A 171 -9.13 50.93 -19.87
N LEU A 172 -9.51 51.56 -20.98
CA LEU A 172 -9.92 50.89 -22.21
C LEU A 172 -8.73 50.18 -22.89
N LYS A 173 -7.53 50.76 -22.85
CA LYS A 173 -6.30 50.08 -23.28
C LYS A 173 -6.00 48.87 -22.38
N GLN A 174 -6.11 48.99 -21.06
CA GLN A 174 -5.91 47.87 -20.13
C GLN A 174 -6.96 46.76 -20.32
N THR A 175 -8.23 47.10 -20.46
CA THR A 175 -9.30 46.12 -20.70
C THR A 175 -9.21 45.51 -22.07
N LYS A 176 -8.58 46.14 -23.07
CA LYS A 176 -8.24 45.50 -24.37
C LYS A 176 -7.07 44.53 -24.29
N LEU A 177 -6.16 44.68 -23.32
CA LEU A 177 -5.04 43.75 -23.12
C LEU A 177 -5.44 42.51 -22.32
N SER A 178 -6.41 42.62 -21.41
CA SER A 178 -6.96 41.50 -20.63
C SER A 178 -7.52 40.32 -21.47
N PRO A 179 -8.37 40.53 -22.50
CA PRO A 179 -8.90 39.44 -23.32
C PRO A 179 -7.80 38.80 -24.17
N LYS A 180 -6.80 39.56 -24.62
CA LYS A 180 -5.64 38.99 -25.31
C LYS A 180 -4.86 38.05 -24.38
N LYS A 181 -4.62 38.45 -23.12
CA LYS A 181 -3.94 37.61 -22.12
C LYS A 181 -4.74 36.36 -21.76
N LYS A 182 -6.09 36.45 -21.70
CA LYS A 182 -6.96 35.27 -21.54
C LYS A 182 -6.92 34.35 -22.77
N LEU A 183 -6.90 34.90 -23.97
CA LEU A 183 -6.81 34.13 -25.22
C LEU A 183 -5.50 33.33 -25.34
N TYR A 184 -4.38 33.85 -24.82
CA TYR A 184 -3.11 33.11 -24.76
C TYR A 184 -3.04 32.09 -23.61
N ARG A 185 -3.84 32.26 -22.54
CA ARG A 185 -3.89 31.29 -21.43
C ARG A 185 -4.78 30.09 -21.70
N GLN A 186 -5.85 30.29 -22.48
CA GLN A 186 -6.79 29.22 -22.81
C GLN A 186 -6.16 28.03 -23.56
N PRO A 187 -5.27 28.19 -24.57
CA PRO A 187 -4.64 27.06 -25.23
C PRO A 187 -3.70 26.30 -24.29
N ASN A 188 -2.93 27.01 -23.45
CA ASN A 188 -2.03 26.37 -22.50
C ASN A 188 -2.80 25.56 -21.45
N LEU A 189 -3.94 26.07 -20.96
CA LEU A 189 -4.81 25.32 -20.05
C LEU A 189 -5.45 24.11 -20.71
N GLN A 190 -5.84 24.23 -21.99
CA GLN A 190 -6.36 23.10 -22.77
C GLN A 190 -5.27 22.03 -22.97
N GLU A 191 -4.03 22.45 -23.21
CA GLU A 191 -2.88 21.56 -23.35
C GLU A 191 -2.54 20.84 -22.04
N THR A 192 -2.49 21.55 -20.91
CA THR A 192 -2.27 20.90 -19.60
C THR A 192 -3.41 19.95 -19.23
N THR A 193 -4.66 20.33 -19.51
CA THR A 193 -5.82 19.45 -19.26
C THR A 193 -5.75 18.21 -20.14
N HIS A 194 -5.31 18.35 -21.40
CA HIS A 194 -5.11 17.22 -22.30
C HIS A 194 -3.99 16.29 -21.83
N ASN A 195 -2.87 16.86 -21.36
CA ASN A 195 -1.75 16.09 -20.83
C ASN A 195 -2.12 15.34 -19.54
N ILE A 196 -2.83 15.99 -18.60
CA ILE A 196 -3.33 15.34 -17.38
C ILE A 196 -4.28 14.21 -17.76
N LYS A 197 -5.19 14.43 -18.71
CA LYS A 197 -6.10 13.38 -19.17
C LYS A 197 -5.34 12.21 -19.78
N ALA A 198 -4.35 12.47 -20.62
CA ALA A 198 -3.52 11.43 -21.21
C ALA A 198 -2.72 10.64 -20.15
N GLU A 199 -2.28 11.28 -19.07
CA GLU A 199 -1.59 10.60 -17.97
C GLU A 199 -2.54 9.78 -17.10
N VAL A 200 -3.76 10.28 -16.86
CA VAL A 200 -4.82 9.51 -16.19
C VAL A 200 -5.18 8.27 -17.02
N ASP A 201 -5.37 8.42 -18.33
CA ASP A 201 -5.67 7.31 -19.24
C ASP A 201 -4.52 6.27 -19.21
N ARG A 202 -3.24 6.71 -19.19
CA ARG A 202 -2.08 5.81 -19.04
C ARG A 202 -2.02 5.11 -17.68
N ALA A 203 -2.37 5.81 -16.60
CA ALA A 203 -2.40 5.24 -15.26
C ALA A 203 -3.51 4.20 -15.15
N GLU A 204 -4.68 4.46 -15.72
CA GLU A 204 -5.78 3.49 -15.83
C GLU A 204 -5.36 2.26 -16.63
N ASP A 205 -4.72 2.43 -17.79
CA ASP A 205 -4.19 1.33 -18.59
C ASP A 205 -3.21 0.47 -17.77
N ARG A 206 -2.25 1.09 -17.06
CA ARG A 206 -1.30 0.38 -16.18
C ARG A 206 -2.00 -0.36 -15.03
N ILE A 207 -3.03 0.25 -14.42
CA ILE A 207 -3.81 -0.40 -13.37
C ILE A 207 -4.51 -1.63 -13.93
N THR A 208 -5.13 -1.53 -15.11
CA THR A 208 -5.82 -2.67 -15.74
C THR A 208 -4.84 -3.78 -16.13
N GLU A 209 -3.65 -3.44 -16.63
CA GLU A 209 -2.58 -4.40 -16.92
C GLU A 209 -2.15 -5.13 -15.65
N LYS A 210 -1.87 -4.39 -14.55
CA LYS A 210 -1.51 -5.01 -13.26
C LYS A 210 -2.64 -5.85 -12.66
N GLN A 211 -3.89 -5.45 -12.83
CA GLN A 211 -5.04 -6.26 -12.41
C GLN A 211 -5.13 -7.56 -13.22
N GLN A 212 -4.86 -7.51 -14.53
CA GLN A 212 -4.81 -8.69 -15.37
C GLN A 212 -3.65 -9.62 -14.99
N ASP A 213 -2.46 -9.08 -14.73
CA ASP A 213 -1.29 -9.83 -14.28
C ASP A 213 -1.55 -10.51 -12.92
N LEU A 214 -2.11 -9.79 -11.95
CA LEU A 214 -2.51 -10.36 -10.65
C LEU A 214 -3.57 -11.46 -10.83
N GLY A 215 -4.51 -11.26 -11.76
CA GLY A 215 -5.50 -12.29 -12.11
C GLY A 215 -4.85 -13.55 -12.68
N GLN A 216 -3.85 -13.41 -13.57
CA GLN A 216 -3.10 -14.54 -14.12
C GLN A 216 -2.28 -15.25 -13.05
N LEU A 217 -1.58 -14.50 -12.19
CA LEU A 217 -0.79 -15.06 -11.09
C LEU A 217 -1.68 -15.82 -10.11
N SER A 218 -2.84 -15.25 -9.74
CA SER A 218 -3.82 -15.92 -8.89
C SER A 218 -4.32 -17.23 -9.50
N LEU A 219 -4.64 -17.23 -10.81
CA LEU A 219 -5.03 -18.46 -11.51
C LEU A 219 -3.91 -19.50 -11.52
N GLN A 220 -2.65 -19.08 -11.72
CA GLN A 220 -1.49 -19.96 -11.66
C GLN A 220 -1.33 -20.57 -10.26
N THR A 221 -1.36 -19.76 -9.20
CA THR A 221 -1.27 -20.23 -7.81
C THR A 221 -2.41 -21.18 -7.47
N CYS A 222 -3.66 -20.85 -7.82
CA CYS A 222 -4.80 -21.76 -7.63
C CYS A 222 -4.64 -23.07 -8.40
N SER A 223 -4.07 -23.04 -9.61
CA SER A 223 -3.80 -24.25 -10.39
C SER A 223 -2.73 -25.14 -9.74
N VAL A 224 -1.66 -24.54 -9.21
CA VAL A 224 -0.59 -25.24 -8.49
C VAL A 224 -1.13 -25.85 -7.20
N LEU A 225 -1.86 -25.09 -6.38
CA LEU A 225 -2.49 -25.58 -5.16
C LEU A 225 -3.51 -26.69 -5.43
N SER A 226 -4.32 -26.56 -6.48
CA SER A 226 -5.26 -27.60 -6.91
C SER A 226 -4.53 -28.88 -7.34
N ASN A 227 -3.44 -28.74 -8.11
CA ASN A 227 -2.61 -29.86 -8.52
C ASN A 227 -1.96 -30.54 -7.31
N LEU A 228 -1.39 -29.78 -6.38
CA LEU A 228 -0.77 -30.27 -5.16
C LEU A 228 -1.79 -31.02 -4.29
N ARG A 229 -2.98 -30.44 -4.10
CA ARG A 229 -4.10 -31.09 -3.40
C ARG A 229 -4.52 -32.39 -4.09
N SER A 230 -4.66 -32.38 -5.41
CA SER A 230 -5.03 -33.59 -6.18
C SER A 230 -3.96 -34.67 -6.08
N HIS A 231 -2.69 -34.28 -5.98
CA HIS A 231 -1.56 -35.19 -5.88
C HIS A 231 -1.48 -35.78 -4.48
N SER A 232 -1.56 -34.95 -3.44
CA SER A 232 -1.65 -35.36 -2.04
C SER A 232 -2.84 -36.30 -1.81
N SER A 233 -4.02 -35.96 -2.34
CA SER A 233 -5.20 -36.83 -2.21
C SER A 233 -5.02 -38.18 -2.91
N ARG A 234 -4.32 -38.23 -4.04
CA ARG A 234 -4.01 -39.49 -4.74
C ARG A 234 -3.02 -40.34 -3.96
N LEU A 235 -1.97 -39.72 -3.40
CA LEU A 235 -1.00 -40.42 -2.55
C LEU A 235 -1.65 -40.93 -1.26
N PHE A 236 -2.54 -40.13 -0.65
CA PHE A 236 -3.30 -40.56 0.53
C PHE A 236 -4.23 -41.72 0.21
N GLN A 237 -4.87 -41.70 -0.96
CA GLN A 237 -5.74 -42.78 -1.40
C GLN A 237 -4.94 -44.05 -1.74
N SER A 238 -3.77 -43.94 -2.37
CA SER A 238 -2.89 -45.11 -2.58
C SER A 238 -2.37 -45.66 -1.26
N LEU A 239 -1.98 -44.78 -0.32
CA LEU A 239 -1.65 -45.18 1.04
C LEU A 239 -2.82 -45.91 1.69
N GLN A 240 -4.04 -45.41 1.58
CA GLN A 240 -5.21 -46.04 2.20
C GLN A 240 -5.56 -47.39 1.57
N ASP A 241 -5.45 -47.50 0.25
CA ASP A 241 -5.72 -48.74 -0.49
C ASP A 241 -4.61 -49.79 -0.25
N ASP A 242 -3.36 -49.37 -0.12
CA ASP A 242 -2.21 -50.25 0.08
C ASP A 242 -1.90 -50.54 1.56
N LEU A 243 -2.22 -49.64 2.49
CA LEU A 243 -2.19 -49.85 3.95
C LEU A 243 -3.38 -50.71 4.38
N ASN A 244 -3.42 -51.92 3.86
CA ASN A 244 -4.16 -52.99 4.50
C ASN A 244 -3.36 -53.44 5.74
N LEU A 245 -3.42 -52.61 6.79
CA LEU A 245 -2.73 -52.83 8.06
C LEU A 245 -3.03 -54.24 8.60
N ASP A 246 -4.25 -54.71 8.39
CA ASP A 246 -4.73 -56.04 8.75
C ASP A 246 -3.94 -57.16 8.05
N ILE A 247 -3.57 -56.99 6.77
CA ILE A 247 -2.78 -58.00 6.04
C ILE A 247 -1.36 -58.08 6.61
N SER A 248 -0.73 -56.94 6.85
CA SER A 248 0.63 -56.88 7.43
C SER A 248 0.69 -57.47 8.84
N GLN A 249 -0.31 -57.17 9.68
CA GLN A 249 -0.45 -57.74 11.02
C GLN A 249 -0.71 -59.25 10.97
N THR A 250 -1.60 -59.70 10.09
CA THR A 250 -1.89 -61.12 9.90
C THR A 250 -0.64 -61.88 9.46
N LEU A 251 0.16 -61.30 8.57
CA LEU A 251 1.41 -61.90 8.10
C LEU A 251 2.46 -61.98 9.22
N LEU A 252 2.60 -60.94 10.06
CA LEU A 252 3.45 -60.96 11.26
C LEU A 252 3.04 -62.04 12.26
N VAL A 253 1.74 -62.15 12.55
CA VAL A 253 1.20 -63.20 13.42
C VAL A 253 1.48 -64.59 12.85
N ASN A 254 1.33 -64.77 11.54
CA ASN A 254 1.63 -66.02 10.88
C ASN A 254 3.13 -66.35 10.92
N LEU A 255 4.01 -65.37 10.69
CA LEU A 255 5.46 -65.56 10.80
C LEU A 255 5.88 -65.96 12.21
N TYR A 256 5.29 -65.33 13.23
CA TYR A 256 5.54 -65.68 14.62
C TYR A 256 5.10 -67.12 14.93
N LYS A 257 3.92 -67.54 14.46
CA LYS A 257 3.43 -68.92 14.60
C LYS A 257 4.35 -69.91 13.89
N THR A 258 4.78 -69.61 12.66
CA THR A 258 5.69 -70.46 11.88
C THR A 258 7.05 -70.59 12.55
N ARG A 259 7.62 -69.49 13.04
CA ARG A 259 8.85 -69.50 13.85
C ARG A 259 8.70 -70.44 15.04
N ASN A 260 7.66 -70.27 15.84
CA ASN A 260 7.46 -71.08 17.04
C ASN A 260 7.28 -72.57 16.71
N ARG A 261 6.60 -72.88 15.61
CA ARG A 261 6.45 -74.25 15.12
C ARG A 261 7.80 -74.84 14.71
N ILE A 262 8.63 -74.12 13.95
CA ILE A 262 9.96 -74.60 13.55
C ILE A 262 10.84 -74.84 14.78
N THR A 263 10.85 -73.91 15.75
CA THR A 263 11.61 -74.10 16.98
C THR A 263 11.11 -75.29 17.78
N GLN A 264 9.79 -75.47 17.87
CA GLN A 264 9.21 -76.57 18.63
C GLN A 264 9.49 -77.93 17.97
N ASP A 265 9.35 -78.02 16.65
CA ASP A 265 9.68 -79.22 15.88
C ASP A 265 11.17 -79.58 16.07
N ALA A 266 12.07 -78.60 15.98
CA ALA A 266 13.51 -78.81 16.18
C ALA A 266 13.84 -79.25 17.61
N THR A 267 13.22 -78.63 18.63
CA THR A 267 13.43 -79.05 20.03
C THR A 267 12.94 -80.47 20.27
N VAL A 268 11.77 -80.84 19.74
CA VAL A 268 11.22 -82.20 19.90
C VAL A 268 12.13 -83.24 19.24
N GLN A 269 12.70 -82.93 18.08
CA GLN A 269 13.63 -83.83 17.38
C GLN A 269 14.97 -83.95 18.12
N LEU A 270 15.54 -82.84 18.61
CA LEU A 270 16.76 -82.86 19.42
C LEU A 270 16.55 -83.58 20.76
N ASP A 271 15.39 -83.41 21.41
CA ASP A 271 15.05 -84.12 22.65
C ASP A 271 14.93 -85.63 22.40
N ALA A 272 14.39 -86.05 21.26
CA ALA A 272 14.34 -87.45 20.86
C ALA A 272 15.74 -88.04 20.62
N ILE A 273 16.63 -87.30 19.96
CA ILE A 273 18.03 -87.70 19.74
C ILE A 273 18.77 -87.78 21.09
N ASN A 274 18.62 -86.78 21.95
CA ASN A 274 19.20 -86.77 23.30
C ASN A 274 18.69 -87.94 24.16
N ALA A 275 17.41 -88.29 24.05
CA ALA A 275 16.86 -89.46 24.72
C ALA A 275 17.51 -90.75 24.22
N SER A 276 17.71 -90.91 22.91
CA SER A 276 18.46 -92.04 22.33
C SER A 276 19.93 -92.04 22.74
N ALA A 277 20.60 -90.89 22.76
CA ALA A 277 21.97 -90.74 23.22
C ALA A 277 22.13 -91.10 24.70
N SER A 278 21.14 -90.79 25.53
CA SER A 278 21.14 -91.15 26.96
C SER A 278 21.03 -92.65 27.22
N GLN A 279 20.60 -93.44 26.24
CA GLN A 279 20.56 -94.90 26.31
C GLN A 279 21.93 -95.54 26.04
N LEU A 280 22.88 -94.78 25.50
CA LEU A 280 24.23 -95.27 25.25
C LEU A 280 24.98 -95.57 26.56
N PRO A 281 25.79 -96.65 26.59
CA PRO A 281 26.57 -97.01 27.76
C PRO A 281 27.60 -95.93 28.12
N ASN A 282 27.71 -95.59 29.40
CA ASN A 282 28.76 -94.70 29.90
C ASN A 282 30.15 -95.30 29.63
N VAL A 283 31.16 -94.45 29.38
CA VAL A 283 32.58 -94.82 29.19
C VAL A 283 33.05 -95.86 30.21
N LYS A 284 32.71 -95.70 31.50
CA LYS A 284 33.08 -96.68 32.55
C LYS A 284 32.49 -98.08 32.33
N ARG A 285 31.25 -98.13 31.80
CA ARG A 285 30.59 -99.39 31.44
C ARG A 285 31.25 -100.00 30.20
N LEU A 286 31.60 -99.17 29.23
CA LEU A 286 32.35 -99.58 28.03
C LEU A 286 33.70 -100.20 28.40
N GLU A 287 34.46 -99.55 29.29
CA GLU A 287 35.75 -100.07 29.80
C GLU A 287 35.57 -101.40 30.53
N SER A 288 34.55 -101.52 31.40
CA SER A 288 34.26 -102.77 32.12
C SER A 288 33.87 -103.91 31.18
N GLU A 289 33.14 -103.60 30.11
CA GLU A 289 32.70 -104.57 29.11
C GLU A 289 33.85 -104.97 28.17
N THR A 290 34.70 -104.02 27.81
CA THR A 290 35.94 -104.26 27.05
C THR A 290 36.86 -105.21 27.83
N MET A 291 37.04 -104.97 29.13
CA MET A 291 37.80 -105.87 30.01
C MET A 291 37.14 -107.25 30.13
N ARG A 292 35.80 -107.30 30.25
CA ARG A 292 35.04 -108.56 30.27
C ARG A 292 35.26 -109.36 28.99
N LEU A 293 35.22 -108.71 27.83
CA LEU A 293 35.41 -109.32 26.51
C LEU A 293 36.87 -109.77 26.30
N GLN A 294 37.86 -108.94 26.70
CA GLN A 294 39.27 -109.31 26.67
C GLN A 294 39.58 -110.55 27.53
N CYS A 295 38.99 -110.63 28.72
CA CYS A 295 39.11 -111.82 29.57
C CYS A 295 38.38 -113.03 28.96
N ALA A 296 37.18 -112.86 28.41
CA ALA A 296 36.40 -113.95 27.83
C ALA A 296 37.06 -114.54 26.56
N LEU A 297 37.75 -113.72 25.77
CA LEU A 297 38.47 -114.14 24.57
C LEU A 297 39.88 -114.68 24.86
N GLY A 298 40.33 -114.61 26.12
CA GLY A 298 41.61 -115.16 26.58
C GLY A 298 42.83 -114.34 26.18
N LEU A 299 42.66 -113.10 25.68
CA LEU A 299 43.76 -112.27 25.18
C LEU A 299 44.76 -111.85 26.28
N ASN A 300 44.39 -111.96 27.56
CA ASN A 300 45.23 -111.65 28.71
C ASN A 300 45.97 -112.88 29.29
N GLU A 301 45.67 -114.10 28.84
CA GLU A 301 46.27 -115.33 29.36
C GLU A 301 47.38 -115.84 28.44
N THR A 302 48.60 -116.00 28.96
CA THR A 302 49.78 -116.52 28.23
C THR A 302 49.71 -118.02 27.94
N SER A 303 48.53 -118.65 28.02
CA SER A 303 48.35 -120.10 28.10
C SER A 303 47.54 -120.66 26.94
N GLY A 304 48.24 -121.03 25.86
CA GLY A 304 48.04 -122.26 25.08
C GLY A 304 46.80 -122.47 24.20
N SER A 305 45.63 -121.89 24.48
CA SER A 305 44.46 -122.02 23.59
C SER A 305 43.45 -120.91 23.87
N THR A 306 43.62 -119.77 23.21
CA THR A 306 42.66 -118.67 23.28
C THR A 306 41.44 -118.96 22.42
N LEU A 307 40.28 -118.44 22.84
CA LEU A 307 39.04 -118.50 22.07
C LEU A 307 39.19 -117.81 20.70
N SER A 308 40.15 -116.87 20.58
CA SER A 308 40.62 -116.30 19.31
C SER A 308 41.20 -117.36 18.37
N SER A 309 42.11 -118.23 18.84
CA SER A 309 42.64 -119.34 18.03
C SER A 309 41.53 -120.29 17.61
N LEU A 310 40.55 -120.56 18.48
CA LEU A 310 39.43 -121.45 18.18
C LEU A 310 38.42 -120.82 17.20
N ALA A 311 38.27 -119.49 17.23
CA ALA A 311 37.46 -118.71 16.30
C ALA A 311 38.16 -118.51 14.94
N GLU A 312 39.49 -118.33 14.93
CA GLU A 312 40.32 -118.35 13.72
C GLU A 312 40.27 -119.73 13.07
N ASP A 313 40.38 -120.81 13.85
CA ASP A 313 40.22 -122.18 13.36
C ASP A 313 38.79 -122.43 12.83
N ALA A 314 37.75 -121.94 13.51
CA ALA A 314 36.37 -122.06 13.06
C ALA A 314 36.07 -121.22 11.80
N ALA A 315 36.56 -119.98 11.73
CA ALA A 315 36.43 -119.13 10.54
C ALA A 315 37.21 -119.70 9.36
N TYR A 316 38.37 -120.30 9.62
CA TYR A 316 39.15 -121.04 8.62
C TYR A 316 38.40 -122.30 8.16
N LEU A 317 37.74 -123.03 9.06
CA LEU A 317 36.89 -124.16 8.73
C LEU A 317 35.64 -123.75 7.95
N ASP A 318 34.98 -122.64 8.29
CA ASP A 318 33.84 -122.07 7.55
C ASP A 318 34.28 -121.60 6.16
N HIS A 319 35.47 -120.99 6.04
CA HIS A 319 36.03 -120.63 4.74
C HIS A 319 36.32 -121.89 3.91
N ILE A 320 36.91 -122.92 4.52
CA ILE A 320 37.11 -124.23 3.87
C ILE A 320 35.76 -124.83 3.47
N GLU A 321 34.72 -124.75 4.32
CA GLU A 321 33.39 -125.27 4.02
C GLU A 321 32.74 -124.52 2.87
N TYR A 322 32.82 -123.19 2.87
CA TYR A 322 32.44 -122.32 1.75
C TYR A 322 33.18 -122.71 0.47
N PHE A 323 34.50 -122.97 0.54
CA PHE A 323 35.27 -123.42 -0.61
C PHE A 323 34.87 -124.82 -1.06
N THR A 324 34.64 -125.77 -0.16
CA THR A 324 34.20 -127.12 -0.52
C THR A 324 32.80 -127.11 -1.12
N THR A 325 31.88 -126.28 -0.61
CA THR A 325 30.54 -126.13 -1.18
C THR A 325 30.56 -125.40 -2.53
N ALA A 326 31.41 -124.39 -2.69
CA ALA A 326 31.65 -123.73 -3.98
C ALA A 326 32.25 -124.70 -5.00
N LEU A 327 33.19 -125.57 -4.59
CA LEU A 327 33.80 -126.60 -5.45
C LEU A 327 32.83 -127.75 -5.78
N GLU A 328 32.00 -128.19 -4.84
CA GLU A 328 30.93 -129.19 -5.09
C GLU A 328 29.86 -128.67 -6.06
N GLN A 329 29.57 -127.36 -6.03
CA GLN A 329 28.65 -126.73 -6.99
C GLN A 329 29.24 -126.64 -8.40
N ILE A 330 30.57 -126.61 -8.54
CA ILE A 330 31.28 -126.55 -9.82
C ILE A 330 31.23 -127.91 -10.56
N ASP A 331 31.15 -129.03 -9.83
CA ASP A 331 31.05 -130.39 -10.40
C ASP A 331 29.72 -130.64 -11.16
N ASN A 332 28.73 -129.76 -10.99
CA ASN A 332 27.48 -129.75 -11.78
C ASN A 332 27.58 -129.02 -13.13
N GLY A 333 28.79 -128.72 -13.59
CA GLY A 333 29.11 -128.65 -15.02
C GLY A 333 29.17 -127.28 -15.68
N ASN A 334 29.42 -126.18 -14.95
CA ASN A 334 29.56 -124.85 -15.59
C ASN A 334 30.44 -123.80 -14.87
N GLY A 335 31.30 -124.18 -13.91
CA GLY A 335 32.24 -123.23 -13.29
C GLY A 335 33.70 -123.55 -13.65
N GLU A 336 34.49 -122.55 -14.04
CA GLU A 336 35.94 -122.70 -14.17
C GLU A 336 36.60 -122.59 -12.80
N ILE A 337 37.39 -123.59 -12.41
CA ILE A 337 38.14 -123.63 -11.13
C ILE A 337 39.03 -122.37 -10.94
N TYR A 338 39.37 -121.69 -12.03
CA TYR A 338 40.16 -120.46 -12.04
C TYR A 338 39.46 -119.26 -11.41
N ASP A 339 38.13 -119.16 -11.45
CA ASP A 339 37.41 -118.01 -10.87
C ASP A 339 37.45 -118.04 -9.33
N VAL A 340 37.29 -119.23 -8.73
CA VAL A 340 37.42 -119.43 -7.28
C VAL A 340 38.86 -119.21 -6.80
N LEU A 341 39.85 -119.61 -7.60
CA LEU A 341 41.27 -119.39 -7.30
C LEU A 341 41.69 -117.92 -7.50
N GLN A 342 41.03 -117.18 -8.38
CA GLN A 342 41.29 -115.76 -8.61
C GLN A 342 40.76 -114.90 -7.46
N GLU A 343 39.60 -115.23 -6.88
CA GLU A 343 39.08 -114.61 -5.66
C GLU A 343 40.06 -114.80 -4.48
N LEU A 344 40.73 -115.97 -4.42
CA LEU A 344 41.79 -116.29 -3.45
C LEU A 344 43.08 -115.46 -3.61
N GLY A 345 43.36 -115.01 -4.84
CA GLY A 345 44.60 -114.30 -5.18
C GLY A 345 44.51 -112.78 -5.03
N SER A 346 43.29 -112.22 -4.96
CA SER A 346 43.04 -110.77 -4.88
C SER A 346 43.06 -110.20 -3.46
N ASP A 347 42.93 -111.02 -2.42
CA ASP A 347 42.89 -110.52 -1.04
C ASP A 347 44.28 -110.49 -0.41
N ILE A 348 44.84 -109.28 -0.45
CA ILE A 348 45.58 -108.59 0.60
C ILE A 348 46.30 -109.53 1.59
N VAL A 349 47.64 -109.49 1.57
CA VAL A 349 48.48 -109.92 2.70
C VAL A 349 48.15 -109.04 3.90
N VAL A 350 47.03 -109.31 4.57
CA VAL A 350 46.72 -108.80 5.90
C VAL A 350 47.54 -109.67 6.82
N THR A 351 48.72 -109.19 7.22
CA THR A 351 49.33 -109.69 8.44
C THR A 351 48.27 -109.59 9.52
N PRO A 352 47.87 -110.67 10.20
CA PRO A 352 46.83 -110.62 11.22
C PRO A 352 47.31 -109.67 12.32
N GLU A 353 46.80 -108.44 12.29
CA GLU A 353 46.97 -107.51 13.40
C GLU A 353 46.25 -108.16 14.58
N PRO A 354 46.89 -108.32 15.75
CA PRO A 354 46.24 -108.94 16.89
C PRO A 354 44.95 -108.19 17.20
N LEU A 355 43.83 -108.92 17.30
CA LEU A 355 42.50 -108.37 17.53
C LEU A 355 42.50 -107.49 18.79
N ASP A 356 42.56 -106.17 18.62
CA ASP A 356 42.48 -105.22 19.72
C ASP A 356 41.02 -104.85 19.98
N ILE A 357 40.38 -105.62 20.85
CA ILE A 357 38.99 -105.42 21.28
C ILE A 357 38.78 -103.98 21.77
N ARG A 358 39.78 -103.37 22.40
CA ARG A 358 39.65 -101.99 22.88
C ARG A 358 39.51 -101.03 21.71
N ARG A 359 40.35 -101.17 20.69
CA ARG A 359 40.31 -100.35 19.48
C ARG A 359 38.98 -100.53 18.73
N GLU A 360 38.49 -101.76 18.61
CA GLU A 360 37.20 -102.05 17.96
C GLU A 360 36.01 -101.46 18.74
N VAL A 361 36.01 -101.58 20.07
CA VAL A 361 34.96 -100.99 20.93
C VAL A 361 35.03 -99.45 20.89
N GLU A 362 36.23 -98.86 20.90
CA GLU A 362 36.42 -97.41 20.72
C GLU A 362 35.96 -96.95 19.33
N GLN A 363 36.21 -97.72 18.27
CA GLN A 363 35.76 -97.42 16.91
C GLN A 363 34.24 -97.50 16.77
N ALA A 364 33.61 -98.55 17.30
CA ALA A 364 32.15 -98.68 17.33
C ALA A 364 31.51 -97.53 18.13
N TRP A 365 32.07 -97.19 19.29
CA TRP A 365 31.61 -96.05 20.09
C TRP A 365 31.73 -94.73 19.34
N ASN A 366 32.87 -94.47 18.69
CA ASN A 366 33.07 -93.25 17.91
C ASN A 366 32.10 -93.18 16.73
N SER A 367 31.77 -94.32 16.10
CA SER A 367 30.77 -94.41 15.04
C SER A 367 29.36 -94.08 15.56
N ASP A 368 28.98 -94.57 16.74
CA ASP A 368 27.69 -94.24 17.35
C ASP A 368 27.61 -92.74 17.70
N GLN A 369 28.69 -92.19 18.25
CA GLN A 369 28.78 -90.76 18.56
C GLN A 369 28.75 -89.90 17.29
N SER A 370 29.42 -90.30 16.21
CA SER A 370 29.36 -89.57 14.94
C SER A 370 27.96 -89.61 14.33
N LEU A 371 27.26 -90.76 14.39
CA LEU A 371 25.87 -90.86 13.92
C LEU A 371 24.92 -89.95 14.71
N ILE A 372 25.11 -89.82 16.03
CA ILE A 372 24.34 -88.87 16.84
C ILE A 372 24.60 -87.44 16.37
N LEU A 373 25.87 -87.04 16.25
CA LEU A 373 26.24 -85.69 15.82
C LEU A 373 25.73 -85.38 14.40
N GLU A 374 25.79 -86.34 13.48
CA GLU A 374 25.22 -86.23 12.14
C GLU A 374 23.70 -86.05 12.18
N SER A 375 23.01 -86.80 13.04
CA SER A 375 21.56 -86.65 13.21
C SER A 375 21.17 -85.29 13.79
N GLU A 376 21.92 -84.79 14.78
CA GLU A 376 21.73 -83.45 15.36
C GLU A 376 21.99 -82.37 14.31
N CYS A 377 23.08 -82.51 13.55
CA CYS A 377 23.44 -81.60 12.47
C CYS A 377 22.33 -81.54 11.41
N SER A 378 21.81 -82.69 10.98
CA SER A 378 20.69 -82.77 10.03
C SER A 378 19.42 -82.08 10.54
N VAL A 379 19.08 -82.22 11.83
CA VAL A 379 17.93 -81.50 12.41
C VAL A 379 18.14 -79.99 12.37
N LEU A 380 19.34 -79.52 12.74
CA LEU A 380 19.68 -78.10 12.72
C LEU A 380 19.70 -77.52 11.30
N GLU A 381 20.23 -78.25 10.32
CA GLU A 381 20.21 -77.86 8.91
C GLU A 381 18.79 -77.76 8.37
N GLN A 382 17.92 -78.73 8.68
CA GLN A 382 16.51 -78.69 8.30
C GLN A 382 15.77 -77.51 8.94
N ALA A 383 16.03 -77.24 10.23
CA ALA A 383 15.47 -76.08 10.91
C ALA A 383 15.95 -74.76 10.29
N SER A 384 17.25 -74.66 10.00
CA SER A 384 17.87 -73.51 9.35
C SER A 384 17.26 -73.22 7.98
N LEU A 385 17.12 -74.25 7.14
CA LEU A 385 16.50 -74.15 5.81
C LEU A 385 15.04 -73.68 5.91
N ARG A 386 14.29 -74.23 6.86
CA ARG A 386 12.89 -73.81 7.10
C ARG A 386 12.81 -72.37 7.59
N PHE A 387 13.74 -71.93 8.45
CA PHE A 387 13.83 -70.55 8.90
C PHE A 387 14.09 -69.59 7.74
N GLU A 388 15.04 -69.92 6.87
CA GLU A 388 15.37 -69.11 5.70
C GLU A 388 14.17 -68.97 4.76
N GLN A 389 13.56 -70.10 4.39
CA GLN A 389 12.48 -70.13 3.40
C GLN A 389 11.14 -69.61 3.94
N SER A 390 10.78 -69.97 5.16
CA SER A 390 9.42 -69.74 5.70
C SER A 390 9.32 -68.54 6.62
N VAL A 391 10.44 -68.00 7.13
CA VAL A 391 10.44 -66.86 8.06
C VAL A 391 11.24 -65.69 7.49
N LEU A 392 12.49 -65.91 7.06
CA LEU A 392 13.38 -64.83 6.63
C LEU A 392 12.88 -64.15 5.35
N LEU A 393 12.60 -64.92 4.30
CA LEU A 393 12.11 -64.40 3.01
C LEU A 393 10.81 -63.60 3.15
N PRO A 394 9.75 -64.10 3.81
CA PRO A 394 8.53 -63.31 4.01
C PRO A 394 8.74 -62.10 4.92
N LEU A 395 9.65 -62.16 5.89
CA LEU A 395 9.99 -61.02 6.73
C LEU A 395 10.73 -59.93 5.94
N GLN A 396 11.63 -60.31 5.03
CA GLN A 396 12.28 -59.38 4.11
C GLN A 396 11.25 -58.71 3.20
N TYR A 397 10.33 -59.48 2.62
CA TYR A 397 9.23 -58.94 1.82
C TYR A 397 8.36 -57.96 2.62
N LEU A 398 8.00 -58.32 3.86
CA LEU A 398 7.23 -57.43 4.73
C LEU A 398 8.01 -56.16 5.06
N HIS A 399 9.31 -56.28 5.31
CA HIS A 399 10.18 -55.14 5.58
C HIS A 399 10.29 -54.19 4.38
N THR A 400 10.53 -54.72 3.16
CA THR A 400 10.59 -53.89 1.95
C THR A 400 9.26 -53.21 1.68
N PHE A 401 8.15 -53.94 1.83
CA PHE A 401 6.79 -53.40 1.71
C PHE A 401 6.54 -52.26 2.71
N LEU A 402 6.84 -52.46 3.99
CA LEU A 402 6.67 -51.42 5.02
C LEU A 402 7.62 -50.23 4.83
N ALA A 403 8.82 -50.46 4.28
CA ALA A 403 9.76 -49.39 3.96
C ALA A 403 9.25 -48.52 2.80
N GLU A 404 8.75 -49.13 1.73
CA GLU A 404 8.11 -48.43 0.61
C GLU A 404 6.91 -47.61 1.09
N GLN A 405 6.02 -48.22 1.89
CA GLN A 405 4.87 -47.52 2.48
C GLN A 405 5.29 -46.34 3.36
N LYS A 406 6.36 -46.50 4.14
CA LYS A 406 6.90 -45.42 4.97
C LYS A 406 7.42 -44.25 4.13
N ASP A 407 8.05 -44.52 3.00
CA ASP A 407 8.57 -43.46 2.14
C ASP A 407 7.44 -42.71 1.43
N VAL A 408 6.39 -43.41 0.98
CA VAL A 408 5.17 -42.75 0.45
C VAL A 408 4.47 -41.92 1.53
N ALA A 409 4.38 -42.43 2.77
CA ALA A 409 3.82 -41.68 3.90
C ALA A 409 4.62 -40.40 4.20
N ARG A 410 5.96 -40.47 4.16
CA ARG A 410 6.84 -39.31 4.32
C ARG A 410 6.67 -38.28 3.21
N GLU A 411 6.60 -38.72 1.96
CA GLU A 411 6.37 -37.84 0.82
C GLU A 411 5.01 -37.14 0.94
N THR A 412 3.97 -37.88 1.34
CA THR A 412 2.64 -37.33 1.56
C THR A 412 2.63 -36.29 2.68
N LEU A 413 3.30 -36.57 3.81
CA LEU A 413 3.45 -35.63 4.91
C LEU A 413 4.26 -34.39 4.52
N ALA A 414 5.31 -34.55 3.71
CA ALA A 414 6.09 -33.42 3.22
C ALA A 414 5.26 -32.51 2.30
N ILE A 415 4.48 -33.09 1.38
CA ILE A 415 3.58 -32.34 0.50
C ILE A 415 2.49 -31.64 1.32
N HIS A 416 1.94 -32.31 2.33
CA HIS A 416 0.93 -31.71 3.20
C HIS A 416 1.50 -30.56 4.03
N GLY A 417 2.71 -30.72 4.58
CA GLY A 417 3.40 -29.65 5.32
C GLY A 417 3.69 -28.43 4.45
N VAL A 418 4.18 -28.63 3.22
CA VAL A 418 4.35 -27.52 2.26
C VAL A 418 3.00 -26.85 1.95
N PHE A 419 1.93 -27.63 1.78
CA PHE A 419 0.60 -27.06 1.56
C PHE A 419 0.11 -26.24 2.76
N GLU A 420 0.31 -26.73 3.98
CA GLU A 420 -0.04 -26.01 5.21
C GLU A 420 0.76 -24.71 5.34
N GLU A 421 2.09 -24.77 5.15
CA GLU A 421 2.97 -23.59 5.19
C GLU A 421 2.53 -22.52 4.16
N GLU A 422 2.27 -22.91 2.92
CA GLU A 422 1.81 -21.99 1.88
C GLU A 422 0.42 -21.40 2.21
N THR A 423 -0.49 -22.20 2.78
CA THR A 423 -1.80 -21.66 3.21
C THR A 423 -1.70 -20.72 4.40
N ASP A 424 -0.81 -21.02 5.35
CA ASP A 424 -0.57 -20.20 6.53
C ASP A 424 0.12 -18.89 6.15
N GLU A 425 1.07 -18.91 5.19
CA GLU A 425 1.67 -17.70 4.62
C GLU A 425 0.61 -16.82 3.95
N ILE A 426 -0.28 -17.39 3.14
CA ILE A 426 -1.39 -16.64 2.52
C ILE A 426 -2.32 -16.04 3.58
N ILE A 427 -2.65 -16.78 4.64
CA ILE A 427 -3.48 -16.29 5.75
C ILE A 427 -2.76 -15.17 6.48
N HIS A 428 -1.47 -15.34 6.79
CA HIS A 428 -0.66 -14.34 7.47
C HIS A 428 -0.49 -13.06 6.62
N GLU A 429 -0.36 -13.15 5.30
CA GLU A 429 -0.37 -11.98 4.42
C GLU A 429 -1.74 -11.28 4.39
N LEU A 430 -2.83 -12.04 4.48
CA LEU A 430 -4.19 -11.47 4.55
C LEU A 430 -4.47 -10.79 5.90
N ASP A 431 -3.98 -11.37 6.99
CA ASP A 431 -4.17 -10.91 8.37
C ASP A 431 -3.13 -9.88 8.80
N ALA A 432 -2.02 -9.76 8.07
CA ALA A 432 -1.10 -8.65 8.22
C ALA A 432 -1.95 -7.37 8.08
N PRO A 433 -2.07 -6.56 9.14
CA PRO A 433 -2.84 -5.34 9.04
C PRO A 433 -2.22 -4.54 7.91
N LEU A 434 -3.06 -3.94 7.05
CA LEU A 434 -2.69 -2.93 6.04
C LEU A 434 -1.89 -1.74 6.63
N SER A 435 -1.51 -1.80 7.90
CA SER A 435 -0.66 -0.93 8.69
C SER A 435 0.84 -1.26 8.59
N GLY A 436 1.30 -1.92 7.53
CA GLY A 436 2.72 -1.83 7.17
C GLY A 436 3.03 -0.37 6.83
N PRO A 437 3.99 0.31 7.49
CA PRO A 437 4.50 1.56 6.96
C PRO A 437 4.93 1.25 5.53
N SER A 438 4.35 2.01 4.61
CA SER A 438 4.72 2.06 3.22
C SER A 438 6.24 2.23 3.12
N ASP A 439 6.98 1.13 3.14
CA ASP A 439 8.33 1.02 2.58
C ASP A 439 8.10 1.01 1.06
N ILE A 440 7.61 2.17 0.59
CA ILE A 440 7.49 2.45 -0.82
C ILE A 440 8.93 2.47 -1.28
N GLY A 441 9.26 1.48 -2.08
CA GLY A 441 10.52 1.45 -2.81
C GLY A 441 10.72 2.71 -3.65
N PRO A 442 11.75 2.75 -4.50
CA PRO A 442 12.23 3.96 -5.18
C PRO A 442 11.20 4.75 -6.02
N GLU A 443 9.97 4.26 -6.20
CA GLU A 443 8.87 4.94 -6.90
C GLU A 443 8.35 6.22 -6.20
N THR A 444 8.48 6.38 -4.87
CA THR A 444 8.18 7.66 -4.20
C THR A 444 9.17 8.75 -4.58
N SER A 445 10.42 8.39 -4.85
CA SER A 445 11.44 9.33 -5.28
C SER A 445 11.15 9.85 -6.70
N ASP A 446 10.63 8.99 -7.57
CA ASP A 446 10.21 9.37 -8.92
C ASP A 446 8.97 10.27 -8.89
N LEU A 447 7.97 9.94 -8.05
CA LEU A 447 6.78 10.77 -7.88
C LEU A 447 7.10 12.12 -7.23
N GLU A 448 7.99 12.16 -6.22
CA GLU A 448 8.44 13.40 -5.60
C GLU A 448 9.21 14.27 -6.60
N ALA A 449 10.06 13.67 -7.44
CA ALA A 449 10.77 14.37 -8.51
C ALA A 449 9.79 14.96 -9.53
N GLU A 450 8.77 14.20 -9.94
CA GLU A 450 7.73 14.64 -10.86
C GLU A 450 6.89 15.78 -10.26
N LEU A 451 6.51 15.67 -8.99
CA LEU A 451 5.77 16.72 -8.28
C LEU A 451 6.61 18.00 -8.13
N LYS A 452 7.91 17.86 -7.83
CA LYS A 452 8.86 18.99 -7.80
C LYS A 452 9.00 19.64 -9.17
N THR A 453 8.98 18.89 -10.27
CA THR A 453 8.99 19.47 -11.63
C THR A 453 7.70 20.21 -11.92
N LEU A 454 6.55 19.64 -11.60
CA LEU A 454 5.23 20.24 -11.84
C LEU A 454 5.05 21.54 -11.04
N LEU A 455 5.47 21.57 -9.76
CA LEU A 455 5.46 22.79 -8.94
C LEU A 455 6.42 23.86 -9.48
N LYS A 456 7.58 23.47 -10.02
CA LYS A 456 8.52 24.41 -10.68
C LYS A 456 7.96 24.97 -11.98
N GLU A 457 7.22 24.20 -12.76
CA GLU A 457 6.52 24.68 -13.96
C GLU A 457 5.39 25.65 -13.61
N LEU A 458 4.63 25.34 -12.55
CA LEU A 458 3.57 26.22 -12.04
C LEU A 458 4.09 27.52 -11.40
N ARG A 459 5.40 27.63 -11.15
CA ARG A 459 6.05 28.88 -10.69
C ARG A 459 5.76 30.07 -11.60
N ALA A 460 5.60 29.85 -12.91
CA ALA A 460 5.24 30.91 -13.86
C ALA A 460 3.89 31.58 -13.57
N PHE A 461 3.03 30.93 -12.77
CA PHE A 461 1.71 31.41 -12.36
C PHE A 461 1.67 31.95 -10.92
N GLN A 462 2.80 31.99 -10.20
CA GLN A 462 2.89 32.64 -8.90
C GLN A 462 2.66 34.16 -9.04
N LEU A 463 1.94 34.73 -8.07
CA LEU A 463 1.71 36.18 -7.99
C LEU A 463 3.02 36.87 -7.59
N SER A 464 3.18 38.14 -7.93
CA SER A 464 4.38 38.93 -7.58
C SER A 464 4.64 39.05 -6.07
N ASP A 465 3.64 38.74 -5.24
CA ASP A 465 3.67 38.94 -3.79
C ASP A 465 3.91 37.64 -3.00
N SER A 466 4.03 36.48 -3.67
CA SER A 466 4.31 35.20 -2.99
C SER A 466 5.80 34.99 -2.70
N PRO A 467 6.17 34.35 -1.56
CA PRO A 467 7.56 34.04 -1.23
C PRO A 467 8.19 33.10 -2.28
N PRO A 468 9.52 33.14 -2.45
CA PRO A 468 10.21 32.36 -3.47
C PRO A 468 10.05 30.85 -3.22
N LEU A 469 9.63 30.11 -4.24
CA LEU A 469 9.48 28.66 -4.19
C LEU A 469 10.84 27.98 -3.97
N VAL A 470 11.03 27.38 -2.79
CA VAL A 470 12.18 26.55 -2.42
C VAL A 470 11.64 25.17 -2.07
N LEU A 471 12.00 24.17 -2.88
CA LEU A 471 11.60 22.78 -2.71
C LEU A 471 12.88 21.96 -2.55
N LEU A 472 13.34 21.76 -1.32
CA LEU A 472 14.49 20.93 -1.00
C LEU A 472 14.01 19.57 -0.54
N ASP A 473 13.08 19.55 0.42
CA ASP A 473 12.62 18.35 1.10
C ASP A 473 11.14 18.03 0.78
N GLU A 474 10.72 16.79 1.04
CA GLU A 474 9.31 16.34 0.92
C GLU A 474 8.36 17.23 1.73
N GLN A 475 8.84 17.71 2.88
CA GLN A 475 8.09 18.61 3.75
C GLN A 475 7.84 19.98 3.09
N ASP A 476 8.76 20.46 2.24
CA ASP A 476 8.59 21.70 1.49
C ASP A 476 7.51 21.55 0.40
N VAL A 477 7.47 20.38 -0.24
CA VAL A 477 6.44 20.03 -1.23
C VAL A 477 5.06 20.01 -0.57
N LEU A 478 4.94 19.37 0.59
CA LEU A 478 3.68 19.35 1.36
C LEU A 478 3.28 20.73 1.87
N ALA A 479 4.24 21.56 2.30
CA ALA A 479 3.98 22.92 2.74
C ALA A 479 3.46 23.79 1.58
N GLU A 480 4.04 23.67 0.39
CA GLU A 480 3.58 24.39 -0.80
C GLU A 480 2.19 23.92 -1.25
N LEU A 481 1.91 22.61 -1.24
CA LEU A 481 0.57 22.10 -1.55
C LEU A 481 -0.49 22.62 -0.58
N LYS A 482 -0.17 22.67 0.72
CA LYS A 482 -1.07 23.25 1.73
C LYS A 482 -1.26 24.75 1.50
N ALA A 483 -0.21 25.48 1.13
CA ALA A 483 -0.29 26.90 0.82
C ALA A 483 -1.14 27.16 -0.44
N LEU A 484 -1.00 26.33 -1.47
CA LEU A 484 -1.82 26.39 -2.68
C LEU A 484 -3.30 26.14 -2.38
N ARG A 485 -3.61 25.14 -1.54
CA ARG A 485 -4.99 24.86 -1.11
C ARG A 485 -5.58 26.00 -0.29
N ALA A 486 -4.86 26.52 0.69
CA ALA A 486 -5.32 27.67 1.49
C ALA A 486 -5.55 28.91 0.61
N ARG A 487 -4.75 29.06 -0.45
CA ARG A 487 -4.90 30.13 -1.43
C ARG A 487 -6.10 29.93 -2.34
N GLU A 488 -6.37 28.71 -2.78
CA GLU A 488 -7.59 28.37 -3.52
C GLU A 488 -8.83 28.71 -2.69
N GLU A 489 -8.88 28.24 -1.44
CA GLU A 489 -9.96 28.56 -0.50
C GLU A 489 -10.12 30.07 -0.28
N SER A 490 -9.02 30.82 -0.18
CA SER A 490 -9.06 32.29 -0.09
C SER A 490 -9.55 32.96 -1.37
N LEU A 491 -9.22 32.43 -2.55
CA LEU A 491 -9.65 33.00 -3.83
C LEU A 491 -11.13 32.72 -4.06
N ASP A 492 -11.60 31.52 -3.71
CA ASP A 492 -13.01 31.15 -3.75
C ASP A 492 -13.82 32.04 -2.82
N ALA A 493 -13.37 32.26 -1.58
CA ALA A 493 -14.03 33.18 -0.65
C ALA A 493 -14.06 34.62 -1.17
N GLN A 494 -12.99 35.09 -1.84
CA GLN A 494 -12.97 36.41 -2.47
C GLN A 494 -13.89 36.49 -3.69
N GLU A 495 -13.99 35.42 -4.48
CA GLU A 495 -14.89 35.33 -5.62
C GLU A 495 -16.35 35.33 -5.18
N GLU A 496 -16.68 34.57 -4.13
CA GLU A 496 -18.00 34.54 -3.50
C GLU A 496 -18.38 35.94 -2.98
N ALA A 497 -17.51 36.55 -2.16
CA ALA A 497 -17.72 37.91 -1.66
C ALA A 497 -17.86 38.94 -2.79
N ARG A 498 -17.14 38.75 -3.90
CA ARG A 498 -17.25 39.61 -5.08
C ARG A 498 -18.54 39.37 -5.84
N CYS A 499 -19.00 38.14 -5.98
CA CYS A 499 -20.29 37.81 -6.60
C CYS A 499 -21.45 38.44 -5.81
N ASP A 500 -21.39 38.37 -4.48
CA ASP A 500 -22.35 39.00 -3.58
C ASP A 500 -22.29 40.54 -3.66
N SER A 501 -21.08 41.08 -3.74
CA SER A 501 -20.84 42.52 -3.93
C SER A 501 -21.34 43.01 -5.29
N ILE A 502 -21.26 42.21 -6.35
CA ILE A 502 -21.73 42.58 -7.69
C ILE A 502 -23.26 42.71 -7.70
N ALA A 503 -23.98 41.77 -7.07
CA ALA A 503 -25.44 41.85 -6.99
C ALA A 503 -25.90 43.11 -6.23
N THR A 504 -25.25 43.41 -5.10
CA THR A 504 -25.53 44.60 -4.30
C THR A 504 -25.13 45.89 -5.03
N ALA A 505 -23.98 45.92 -5.69
CA ALA A 505 -23.53 47.06 -6.49
C ALA A 505 -24.43 47.30 -7.72
N LEU A 506 -24.90 46.25 -8.39
CA LEU A 506 -25.86 46.35 -9.49
C LEU A 506 -27.21 46.88 -9.02
N ASN A 507 -27.72 46.43 -7.87
CA ASN A 507 -28.94 46.96 -7.28
C ASN A 507 -28.79 48.42 -6.84
N ALA A 508 -27.65 48.80 -6.28
CA ALA A 508 -27.33 50.18 -5.92
C ALA A 508 -27.22 51.07 -7.17
N LEU A 509 -26.58 50.58 -8.24
CA LEU A 509 -26.49 51.29 -9.52
C LEU A 509 -27.86 51.42 -10.18
N MET A 510 -28.67 50.36 -10.19
CA MET A 510 -30.04 50.41 -10.72
C MET A 510 -30.89 51.42 -9.97
N SER A 511 -30.88 51.41 -8.64
CA SER A 511 -31.70 52.34 -7.83
C SER A 511 -31.22 53.79 -7.89
N THR A 512 -29.90 54.04 -7.92
CA THR A 512 -29.36 55.41 -8.05
C THR A 512 -29.56 56.01 -9.43
N HIS A 513 -29.51 55.19 -10.49
CA HIS A 513 -29.72 55.63 -11.85
C HIS A 513 -31.17 55.49 -12.33
N GLU A 514 -32.08 54.90 -11.55
CA GLU A 514 -33.50 54.70 -11.93
C GLU A 514 -34.17 56.02 -12.31
N ALA A 515 -33.99 57.07 -11.50
CA ALA A 515 -34.59 58.38 -11.78
C ALA A 515 -33.99 59.06 -13.02
N ALA A 516 -32.67 58.91 -13.24
CA ALA A 516 -31.98 59.48 -14.40
C ALA A 516 -32.33 58.71 -15.69
N LEU A 517 -32.38 57.37 -15.61
CA LEU A 517 -32.78 56.48 -16.69
C LEU A 517 -34.26 56.71 -17.04
N ASN A 518 -35.16 56.76 -16.06
CA ASN A 518 -36.57 57.08 -16.27
C ASN A 518 -36.78 58.48 -16.88
N ALA A 519 -35.99 59.48 -16.48
CA ALA A 519 -36.05 60.80 -17.10
C ALA A 519 -35.57 60.78 -18.56
N THR A 520 -34.51 60.03 -18.88
CA THR A 520 -34.11 59.82 -20.29
C THR A 520 -35.11 58.99 -21.08
N TYR A 521 -35.81 58.04 -20.46
CA TYR A 521 -36.88 57.26 -21.11
C TYR A 521 -38.14 58.10 -21.36
N ALA A 522 -38.53 58.96 -20.42
CA ALA A 522 -39.68 59.86 -20.56
C ALA A 522 -39.48 60.92 -21.66
N HIS A 523 -38.23 61.22 -22.03
CA HIS A 523 -37.88 62.24 -23.02
C HIS A 523 -37.18 61.67 -24.28
N SER A 524 -37.08 60.35 -24.41
CA SER A 524 -36.53 59.71 -25.61
C SER A 524 -37.54 59.75 -26.75
N THR A 525 -37.15 60.31 -27.90
CA THR A 525 -38.01 60.44 -29.09
C THR A 525 -38.09 59.17 -29.93
N LEU A 526 -37.48 58.06 -29.48
CA LEU A 526 -37.49 56.78 -30.17
C LEU A 526 -38.32 55.76 -29.37
N TRP A 527 -39.46 55.36 -29.92
CA TRP A 527 -40.24 54.18 -29.49
C TRP A 527 -39.51 52.89 -29.88
N THR A 528 -38.33 52.69 -29.31
CA THR A 528 -37.61 51.42 -29.38
C THR A 528 -37.63 50.82 -27.98
N SER A 529 -38.05 49.56 -27.89
CA SER A 529 -38.13 48.73 -26.69
C SER A 529 -36.97 48.95 -25.70
N GLU A 530 -37.25 48.77 -24.40
CA GLU A 530 -36.29 48.89 -23.29
C GLU A 530 -34.90 48.36 -23.69
N PRO A 531 -33.87 49.23 -23.82
CA PRO A 531 -32.54 48.87 -24.34
C PRO A 531 -31.73 47.93 -23.42
N TYR A 532 -32.36 47.43 -22.35
CA TYR A 532 -31.80 46.44 -21.41
C TYR A 532 -32.63 45.15 -21.31
N GLN A 533 -33.69 44.96 -22.11
CA GLN A 533 -34.31 43.65 -22.21
C GLN A 533 -33.31 42.66 -22.82
N LEU A 534 -33.08 41.55 -22.12
CA LEU A 534 -32.24 40.47 -22.61
C LEU A 534 -32.76 40.00 -23.96
N SER A 535 -31.87 39.86 -24.94
CA SER A 535 -32.21 39.36 -26.27
C SER A 535 -33.07 38.09 -26.16
N PRO A 536 -34.12 37.90 -26.98
CA PRO A 536 -34.98 36.73 -26.92
C PRO A 536 -34.19 35.41 -27.03
N SER A 537 -33.03 35.42 -27.72
CA SER A 537 -32.10 34.29 -27.77
C SER A 537 -31.45 33.94 -26.42
N ILE A 538 -31.23 34.93 -25.57
CA ILE A 538 -30.67 34.76 -24.22
C ILE A 538 -31.77 34.28 -23.27
N HIS A 539 -32.99 34.77 -23.42
CA HIS A 539 -34.14 34.24 -22.68
C HIS A 539 -34.43 32.78 -22.99
N THR A 540 -34.34 32.38 -24.27
CA THR A 540 -34.46 30.96 -24.64
C THR A 540 -33.34 30.12 -24.05
N LEU A 541 -32.10 30.63 -24.05
CA LEU A 541 -30.96 29.92 -23.46
C LEU A 541 -31.06 29.81 -21.93
N GLN A 542 -31.56 30.84 -21.27
CA GLN A 542 -31.78 30.84 -19.83
C GLN A 542 -32.85 29.83 -19.43
N ASN A 543 -33.94 29.74 -20.20
CA ASN A 543 -34.98 28.74 -19.97
C ASN A 543 -34.47 27.33 -20.27
N ASP A 544 -33.74 27.13 -21.37
CA ASP A 544 -33.16 25.82 -21.73
C ASP A 544 -32.12 25.34 -20.69
N ALA A 545 -31.35 26.26 -20.12
CA ALA A 545 -30.43 25.97 -19.02
C ALA A 545 -31.16 25.62 -17.71
N LYS A 546 -32.27 26.29 -17.39
CA LYS A 546 -33.12 25.94 -16.25
C LYS A 546 -33.77 24.58 -16.43
N ASP A 547 -34.26 24.28 -17.63
CA ASP A 547 -34.91 23.01 -17.94
C ASP A 547 -33.90 21.85 -17.92
N LYS A 548 -32.70 22.04 -18.47
CA LYS A 548 -31.59 21.07 -18.35
C LYS A 548 -31.12 20.89 -16.90
N GLY A 549 -31.04 21.97 -16.13
CA GLY A 549 -30.72 21.91 -14.70
C GLY A 549 -31.76 21.10 -13.92
N ALA A 550 -33.04 21.33 -14.17
CA ALA A 550 -34.13 20.55 -13.57
C ALA A 550 -34.06 19.07 -13.99
N SER A 551 -33.77 18.79 -15.26
CA SER A 551 -33.60 17.42 -15.78
C SER A 551 -32.42 16.69 -15.14
N LEU A 552 -31.27 17.34 -14.98
CA LEU A 552 -30.10 16.77 -14.31
C LEU A 552 -30.38 16.50 -12.83
N THR A 553 -31.08 17.41 -12.17
CA THR A 553 -31.47 17.24 -10.77
C THR A 553 -32.42 16.05 -10.59
N ALA A 554 -33.37 15.88 -11.51
CA ALA A 554 -34.26 14.72 -11.53
C ALA A 554 -33.51 13.40 -11.79
N GLU A 555 -32.50 13.42 -12.67
CA GLU A 555 -31.71 12.23 -12.99
C GLU A 555 -30.76 11.84 -11.85
N VAL A 556 -30.16 12.80 -11.16
CA VAL A 556 -29.38 12.56 -9.93
C VAL A 556 -30.27 11.95 -8.85
N GLN A 557 -31.49 12.45 -8.66
CA GLN A 557 -32.46 11.85 -7.73
C GLN A 557 -32.86 10.44 -8.16
N ARG A 558 -32.98 10.16 -9.47
CA ARG A 558 -33.28 8.83 -10.01
C ARG A 558 -32.17 7.83 -9.72
N ILE A 559 -30.90 8.23 -9.91
CA ILE A 559 -29.72 7.40 -9.62
C ILE A 559 -29.63 7.12 -8.12
N GLN A 560 -29.77 8.14 -7.27
CA GLN A 560 -29.79 7.94 -5.81
C GLN A 560 -30.90 6.99 -5.36
N GLN A 561 -32.09 7.07 -5.96
CA GLN A 561 -33.18 6.13 -5.66
C GLN A 561 -32.95 4.71 -6.22
N GLN A 562 -32.24 4.57 -7.35
CA GLN A 562 -31.87 3.26 -7.89
C GLN A 562 -30.79 2.58 -7.03
N ASP A 563 -29.79 3.32 -6.57
CA ASP A 563 -28.72 2.79 -5.72
C ASP A 563 -29.26 2.33 -4.36
N LEU A 564 -30.19 3.10 -3.78
CA LEU A 564 -30.91 2.69 -2.57
C LEU A 564 -31.77 1.44 -2.79
N LYS A 565 -32.42 1.30 -3.94
CA LYS A 565 -33.19 0.08 -4.29
C LYS A 565 -32.31 -1.13 -4.57
N PHE A 566 -31.10 -0.94 -5.11
CA PHE A 566 -30.14 -2.01 -5.35
C PHE A 566 -29.58 -2.59 -4.03
N LEU A 567 -29.39 -1.72 -3.03
CA LEU A 567 -29.01 -2.11 -1.67
C LEU A 567 -30.15 -2.80 -0.89
N ASP A 568 -31.41 -2.44 -1.17
CA ASP A 568 -32.58 -3.05 -0.52
C ASP A 568 -33.10 -4.32 -1.17
N ASP A 569 -32.59 -4.72 -2.34
CA ASP A 569 -33.02 -5.94 -3.01
C ASP A 569 -32.71 -7.18 -2.15
N SER A 570 -33.75 -7.93 -1.83
CA SER A 570 -33.67 -9.13 -0.99
C SER A 570 -32.68 -10.16 -1.52
N LYS A 571 -32.44 -10.20 -2.84
CA LYS A 571 -31.45 -11.08 -3.48
C LYS A 571 -30.01 -10.68 -3.18
N THR A 572 -29.67 -9.40 -3.24
CA THR A 572 -28.32 -8.90 -2.91
C THR A 572 -28.05 -9.05 -1.41
N LYS A 573 -29.03 -8.75 -0.55
CA LYS A 573 -28.93 -9.04 0.90
C LYS A 573 -28.71 -10.52 1.21
N ARG A 574 -29.38 -11.43 0.50
CA ARG A 574 -29.21 -12.88 0.68
C ARG A 574 -27.85 -13.38 0.20
N LYS A 575 -27.35 -12.84 -0.93
CA LYS A 575 -26.00 -13.13 -1.42
C LYS A 575 -24.93 -12.59 -0.47
N LEU A 576 -25.06 -11.35 0.00
CA LEU A 576 -24.16 -10.75 0.97
C LEU A 576 -24.16 -11.54 2.28
N LYS A 577 -25.34 -11.93 2.80
CA LYS A 577 -25.45 -12.77 3.99
C LYS A 577 -24.81 -14.14 3.78
N SER A 578 -25.04 -14.78 2.63
CA SER A 578 -24.40 -16.06 2.31
C SER A 578 -22.88 -15.94 2.15
N PHE A 579 -22.38 -14.79 1.71
CA PHE A 579 -20.96 -14.52 1.58
C PHE A 579 -20.32 -14.31 2.96
N VAL A 580 -20.97 -13.55 3.84
CA VAL A 580 -20.54 -13.33 5.23
C VAL A 580 -20.59 -14.63 6.04
N GLU A 581 -21.66 -15.43 5.90
CA GLU A 581 -21.76 -16.74 6.56
C GLU A 581 -20.69 -17.70 6.05
N ARG A 582 -20.45 -17.74 4.73
CA ARG A 582 -19.40 -18.59 4.15
C ARG A 582 -18.00 -18.15 4.57
N ARG A 583 -17.78 -16.86 4.83
CA ARG A 583 -16.51 -16.34 5.35
C ARG A 583 -16.31 -16.62 6.83
N ASN A 584 -17.36 -16.54 7.66
CA ASN A 584 -17.30 -16.88 9.09
C ASN A 584 -17.14 -18.38 9.35
N VAL A 585 -17.58 -19.24 8.42
CA VAL A 585 -17.35 -20.69 8.49
C VAL A 585 -15.92 -21.07 8.08
N LEU A 586 -15.21 -20.18 7.39
CA LEU A 586 -13.80 -20.38 7.02
C LEU A 586 -12.83 -19.78 8.06
N SER A 587 -13.33 -19.06 9.08
CA SER A 587 -12.53 -18.47 10.16
C SER A 587 -12.62 -19.25 11.48
N VAL A 588 -13.19 -20.46 11.46
CA VAL A 588 -13.23 -21.45 12.55
C VAL A 588 -12.71 -22.76 11.97
#